data_AF-A0A7Z1TTH9-F1
#
_entry.id   AF-A0A7Z1TTH9-F1
#
_cell.length_a   1.000
_cell.length_b   1.000
_cell.length_c   1.000
_cell.angle_alpha   90.00
_cell.angle_beta   90.00
_cell.angle_gamma   90.00
#
_symmetry.space_group_name_H-M   'P 1'
#
loop_
_entity.id
_entity.type
_entity.pdbx_description
1 polymer ?
#
loop_
_entity_poly.entity_id
_entity_poly.type
_entity_poly.pdbx_seq_one_letter_code
_entity_poly.pdbx_strand_id
1 'polypeptide(L)'
;MRAAMAALCLLWTAAAASHEASYLVRAAPPPVSVAANGYVQTVSPAADGAVEVHVATILGPIGSSGTYGSLPPLTSERLPASFELPAKLQRSLRPDLEAWEAATRVLEWSAAHLSVDDSDMAAQDAVSVLKRGRGRCSGVANATAALLLAAGFEAVTMSGLLVTDSGAIPHRWIACRLPGAGWVHSDPTLGLWTVTTSHVAFADTVVDAPEVRILTRGGDQIAALPRRAGRPIRPNVGSELVCRVVRDGGEAAAVAVLSGVDGETHRAVLSPEGRFSALLPGRWRLVVLAGDRVVEDRQLVLRPGELNSITVELPAAVPNGELGS
;
A
#
# COMPACT_ATOMS: atom_id res chain seq x y z
N MET A 1 21.44 45.90 -16.04
CA MET A 1 20.20 45.10 -16.08
C MET A 1 20.52 43.72 -15.54
N ARG A 2 20.06 43.39 -14.32
CA ARG A 2 20.27 42.09 -13.68
C ARG A 2 19.06 41.20 -14.01
N ALA A 3 19.29 40.12 -14.76
CA ALA A 3 18.27 39.13 -15.06
C ALA A 3 18.02 38.26 -13.81
N ALA A 4 16.79 38.32 -13.29
CA ALA A 4 16.34 37.44 -12.23
C ALA A 4 15.97 36.08 -12.83
N MET A 5 16.83 35.07 -12.62
CA MET A 5 16.44 33.67 -12.83
C MET A 5 15.48 33.27 -11.71
N ALA A 6 14.19 33.25 -12.03
CA ALA A 6 13.19 32.59 -11.21
C ALA A 6 13.43 31.08 -11.30
N ALA A 7 14.01 30.50 -10.24
CA ALA A 7 14.09 29.06 -10.06
C ALA A 7 12.68 28.53 -9.80
N LEU A 8 12.04 28.04 -10.86
CA LEU A 8 10.79 27.30 -10.78
C LEU A 8 11.07 25.97 -10.06
N CYS A 9 10.83 25.92 -8.76
CA CYS A 9 10.84 24.68 -7.99
C CYS A 9 9.63 23.84 -8.43
N LEU A 10 9.78 23.08 -9.51
CA LEU A 10 8.91 21.97 -9.82
C LEU A 10 9.09 20.95 -8.69
N LEU A 11 8.16 20.92 -7.74
CA LEU A 11 8.00 19.80 -6.81
C LEU A 11 7.57 18.61 -7.66
N TRP A 12 8.54 17.83 -8.14
CA TRP A 12 8.30 16.50 -8.68
C TRP A 12 7.92 15.62 -7.50
N THR A 13 6.64 15.65 -7.11
CA THR A 13 6.06 14.53 -6.38
C THR A 13 6.20 13.33 -7.30
N ALA A 14 7.15 12.44 -7.01
CA ALA A 14 7.19 11.13 -7.61
C ALA A 14 5.78 10.57 -7.49
N ALA A 15 5.11 10.36 -8.63
CA ALA A 15 3.88 9.61 -8.65
C ALA A 15 4.27 8.22 -8.16
N ALA A 16 4.13 7.97 -6.86
CA ALA A 16 4.07 6.60 -6.35
C ALA A 16 3.05 5.91 -7.26
N ALA A 17 3.45 4.82 -7.91
CA ALA A 17 2.62 4.13 -8.88
C ALA A 17 1.30 3.73 -8.20
N SER A 18 0.27 4.56 -8.35
CA SER A 18 -1.06 4.28 -7.86
C SER A 18 -1.65 3.25 -8.82
N HIS A 19 -2.11 2.14 -8.26
CA HIS A 19 -2.94 1.22 -9.01
C HIS A 19 -4.35 1.78 -8.95
N GLU A 20 -5.01 1.88 -10.11
CA GLU A 20 -6.31 2.52 -10.21
C GLU A 20 -7.31 1.62 -10.93
N ALA A 21 -8.57 1.71 -10.50
CA ALA A 21 -9.71 1.13 -11.21
C ALA A 21 -10.91 2.07 -11.12
N SER A 22 -11.72 2.07 -12.18
CA SER A 22 -13.01 2.75 -12.21
C SER A 22 -14.13 1.76 -12.46
N TYR A 23 -15.21 1.91 -11.70
CA TYR A 23 -16.41 1.08 -11.78
C TYR A 23 -17.64 1.95 -11.95
N LEU A 24 -18.63 1.47 -12.70
CA LEU A 24 -19.99 1.98 -12.64
C LEU A 24 -20.82 1.04 -11.76
N VAL A 25 -21.40 1.55 -10.68
CA VAL A 25 -22.11 0.74 -9.66
C VAL A 25 -23.55 1.22 -9.52
N ARG A 26 -24.50 0.28 -9.53
CA ARG A 26 -25.91 0.53 -9.17
C ARG A 26 -26.26 -0.28 -7.92
N ALA A 27 -26.38 0.41 -6.80
CA ALA A 27 -26.62 -0.19 -5.50
C ALA A 27 -27.46 0.72 -4.60
N ALA A 28 -28.22 0.13 -3.67
CA ALA A 28 -28.92 0.83 -2.61
C ALA A 28 -28.64 0.13 -1.26
N PRO A 29 -27.88 0.77 -0.33
CA PRO A 29 -27.25 2.09 -0.45
C PRO A 29 -26.06 2.10 -1.43
N PRO A 30 -25.66 3.28 -1.96
CA PRO A 30 -24.51 3.39 -2.85
C PRO A 30 -23.18 3.20 -2.08
N PRO A 31 -22.09 2.90 -2.81
CA PRO A 31 -20.72 3.01 -2.30
C PRO A 31 -20.45 4.38 -1.66
N VAL A 32 -19.45 4.45 -0.78
CA VAL A 32 -19.05 5.69 -0.09
C VAL A 32 -17.61 6.09 -0.37
N SER A 33 -17.32 7.38 -0.35
CA SER A 33 -15.94 7.86 -0.44
C SER A 33 -15.16 7.50 0.83
N VAL A 34 -13.93 7.00 0.66
CA VAL A 34 -13.04 6.58 1.75
C VAL A 34 -11.62 7.06 1.45
N ALA A 35 -10.92 7.57 2.46
CA ALA A 35 -9.50 7.92 2.34
C ALA A 35 -8.73 7.34 3.53
N ALA A 36 -7.92 6.33 3.25
CA ALA A 36 -7.08 5.63 4.20
C ALA A 36 -5.65 5.50 3.64
N ASN A 37 -4.70 5.15 4.49
CA ASN A 37 -3.30 5.01 4.08
C ASN A 37 -3.14 3.84 3.11
N GLY A 38 -2.80 4.17 1.87
CA GLY A 38 -2.66 3.21 0.77
C GLY A 38 -3.96 2.82 0.08
N TYR A 39 -5.09 3.43 0.43
CA TYR A 39 -6.40 3.14 -0.18
C TYR A 39 -7.27 4.41 -0.24
N VAL A 40 -7.65 4.83 -1.43
CA VAL A 40 -8.58 5.93 -1.67
C VAL A 40 -9.70 5.44 -2.57
N GLN A 41 -10.94 5.69 -2.17
CA GLN A 41 -12.12 5.50 -3.00
C GLN A 41 -12.85 6.83 -3.09
N THR A 42 -13.13 7.28 -4.32
CA THR A 42 -14.01 8.43 -4.58
C THR A 42 -15.26 7.96 -5.30
N VAL A 43 -16.40 8.58 -4.96
CA VAL A 43 -17.70 8.26 -5.53
C VAL A 43 -18.31 9.52 -6.12
N SER A 44 -18.65 9.47 -7.41
CA SER A 44 -19.32 10.56 -8.13
C SER A 44 -20.67 10.09 -8.70
N PRO A 45 -21.69 10.96 -8.72
CA PRO A 45 -22.96 10.63 -9.37
C PRO A 45 -22.78 10.34 -10.87
N ALA A 46 -23.50 9.35 -11.38
CA ALA A 46 -23.60 9.03 -12.80
C ALA A 46 -25.08 8.99 -13.26
N ALA A 47 -25.32 8.71 -14.54
CA ALA A 47 -26.67 8.65 -15.10
C ALA A 47 -27.53 7.52 -14.50
N ASP A 48 -28.85 7.72 -14.53
CA ASP A 48 -29.90 6.75 -14.16
C ASP A 48 -29.78 6.20 -12.72
N GLY A 49 -29.21 6.96 -11.78
CA GLY A 49 -29.04 6.52 -10.39
C GLY A 49 -27.87 5.56 -10.16
N ALA A 50 -26.98 5.40 -11.14
CA ALA A 50 -25.67 4.79 -10.92
C ALA A 50 -24.69 5.78 -10.26
N VAL A 51 -23.60 5.26 -9.72
CA VAL A 51 -22.44 6.05 -9.31
C VAL A 51 -21.19 5.53 -10.00
N GLU A 52 -20.28 6.43 -10.36
CA GLU A 52 -18.92 6.07 -10.74
C GLU A 52 -18.06 6.00 -9.48
N VAL A 53 -17.32 4.91 -9.34
CA VAL A 53 -16.43 4.66 -8.22
C VAL A 53 -15.02 4.55 -8.75
N HIS A 54 -14.15 5.47 -8.35
CA HIS A 54 -12.71 5.38 -8.62
C HIS A 54 -11.99 4.91 -7.37
N VAL A 55 -11.20 3.84 -7.51
CA VAL A 55 -10.41 3.25 -6.42
C VAL A 55 -8.95 3.34 -6.79
N ALA A 56 -8.14 3.95 -5.92
CA ALA A 56 -6.70 4.04 -6.03
C ALA A 56 -6.04 3.35 -4.83
N THR A 57 -5.01 2.54 -5.08
CA THR A 57 -4.20 1.91 -4.03
C THR A 57 -2.72 2.20 -4.19
N ILE A 58 -2.02 2.40 -3.08
CA ILE A 58 -0.57 2.64 -3.04
C ILE A 58 0.04 1.54 -2.19
N LEU A 59 0.94 0.77 -2.80
CA LEU A 59 1.61 -0.37 -2.16
C LEU A 59 2.94 0.00 -1.49
N GLY A 60 3.42 1.24 -1.64
CA GLY A 60 4.63 1.74 -0.96
C GLY A 60 4.51 1.69 0.57
N PRO A 61 5.60 1.85 1.33
CA PRO A 61 5.62 1.67 2.79
C PRO A 61 4.52 2.46 3.54
N ILE A 62 3.98 1.86 4.60
CA ILE A 62 2.89 2.48 5.38
C ILE A 62 3.35 3.80 5.99
N GLY A 63 4.54 3.83 6.59
CA GLY A 63 5.09 4.99 7.27
C GLY A 63 5.49 6.14 6.35
N SER A 64 5.58 5.94 5.04
CA SER A 64 5.98 6.97 4.08
C SER A 64 4.83 7.75 3.46
N SER A 65 3.58 7.31 3.68
CA SER A 65 2.44 7.83 2.94
C SER A 65 1.81 9.07 3.62
N GLY A 66 2.28 9.46 4.81
CA GLY A 66 1.67 10.53 5.61
C GLY A 66 0.43 10.08 6.39
N THR A 67 -0.15 10.98 7.16
CA THR A 67 -1.37 10.71 7.95
C THR A 67 -2.62 10.86 7.09
N TYR A 68 -3.25 9.75 6.71
CA TYR A 68 -4.52 9.77 6.00
C TYR A 68 -5.73 9.81 6.94
N GLY A 69 -6.83 10.31 6.36
CA GLY A 69 -8.00 10.84 7.05
C GLY A 69 -8.89 9.84 7.78
N SER A 70 -10.05 10.35 8.15
CA SER A 70 -11.12 9.66 8.86
C SER A 70 -11.79 8.62 7.97
N LEU A 71 -12.03 7.43 8.51
CA LEU A 71 -13.03 6.53 7.95
C LEU A 71 -14.43 7.14 8.13
N PRO A 72 -15.41 6.77 7.29
CA PRO A 72 -16.80 7.06 7.58
C PRO A 72 -17.18 6.50 8.98
N PRO A 73 -18.27 6.96 9.60
CA PRO A 73 -18.77 6.35 10.82
C PRO A 73 -19.07 4.88 10.54
N LEU A 74 -18.27 3.99 11.12
CA LEU A 74 -18.40 2.56 10.93
C LEU A 74 -18.94 1.94 12.22
N THR A 75 -19.91 1.05 12.07
CA THR A 75 -20.43 0.24 13.17
C THR A 75 -19.34 -0.74 13.60
N SER A 76 -18.70 -0.44 14.72
CA SER A 76 -17.81 -1.40 15.38
C SER A 76 -18.66 -2.35 16.21
N GLU A 77 -18.52 -3.65 15.98
CA GLU A 77 -19.11 -4.64 16.87
C GLU A 77 -18.48 -4.48 18.26
N ARG A 78 -19.31 -4.23 19.28
CA ARG A 78 -18.81 -4.12 20.65
C ARG A 78 -18.39 -5.50 21.11
N LEU A 79 -17.11 -5.64 21.49
CA LEU A 79 -16.63 -6.86 22.09
C LEU A 79 -17.34 -7.14 23.41
N PRO A 80 -17.70 -8.41 23.69
CA PRO A 80 -18.09 -8.80 25.03
C PRO A 80 -16.99 -8.40 26.03
N ALA A 81 -17.38 -7.91 27.22
CA ALA A 81 -16.42 -7.50 28.25
C ALA A 81 -15.48 -8.65 28.69
N SER A 82 -15.89 -9.90 28.48
CA SER A 82 -15.11 -11.11 28.76
C SER A 82 -14.24 -11.60 27.59
N PHE A 83 -14.15 -10.84 26.50
CA PHE A 83 -13.31 -11.23 25.37
C PHE A 83 -11.82 -11.10 25.75
N GLU A 84 -11.09 -12.20 25.60
CA GLU A 84 -9.65 -12.25 25.84
C GLU A 84 -8.90 -12.70 24.59
N LEU A 85 -7.67 -12.20 24.44
CA LEU A 85 -6.77 -12.69 23.40
C LEU A 85 -6.43 -14.16 23.62
N PRO A 86 -6.31 -14.97 22.56
CA PRO A 86 -5.74 -16.32 22.67
C PRO A 86 -4.38 -16.28 23.37
N ALA A 87 -4.16 -17.12 24.39
CA ALA A 87 -2.97 -17.07 25.25
C ALA A 87 -1.62 -17.17 24.50
N LYS A 88 -1.59 -17.81 23.32
CA LYS A 88 -0.39 -17.83 22.46
C LYS A 88 -0.13 -16.48 21.79
N LEU A 89 -1.18 -15.80 21.31
CA LEU A 89 -1.10 -14.47 20.75
C LEU A 89 -0.76 -13.44 21.84
N GLN A 90 -1.42 -13.50 22.99
CA GLN A 90 -1.13 -12.59 24.10
C GLN A 90 0.35 -12.65 24.50
N ARG A 91 0.94 -13.85 24.60
CA ARG A 91 2.37 -14.03 24.90
C ARG A 91 3.31 -13.52 23.80
N SER A 92 2.85 -13.46 22.55
CA SER A 92 3.67 -12.94 21.44
C SER A 92 3.62 -11.41 21.33
N LEU A 93 2.63 -10.76 21.95
CA LEU A 93 2.49 -9.30 22.02
C LEU A 93 3.26 -8.74 23.22
N ARG A 94 4.59 -8.67 23.09
CA ARG A 94 5.44 -8.11 24.13
C ARG A 94 5.26 -6.58 24.22
N PRO A 95 5.42 -5.96 25.41
CA PRO A 95 5.25 -4.52 25.59
C PRO A 95 6.28 -3.65 24.83
N ASP A 96 7.44 -4.21 24.48
CA ASP A 96 8.52 -3.52 23.75
C ASP A 96 8.30 -3.48 22.23
N LEU A 97 7.23 -4.10 21.72
CA LEU A 97 6.98 -4.12 20.29
C LEU A 97 6.44 -2.78 19.82
N GLU A 98 7.01 -2.30 18.72
CA GLU A 98 6.44 -1.21 17.95
C GLU A 98 5.01 -1.54 17.51
N ALA A 99 4.15 -0.53 17.48
CA ALA A 99 2.72 -0.68 17.20
C ALA A 99 2.43 -1.44 15.90
N TRP A 100 3.18 -1.14 14.82
CA TRP A 100 3.05 -1.87 13.56
C TRP A 100 3.41 -3.35 13.70
N GLU A 101 4.47 -3.69 14.42
CA GLU A 101 4.91 -5.07 14.60
C GLU A 101 3.91 -5.85 15.47
N ALA A 102 3.41 -5.24 16.55
CA ALA A 102 2.36 -5.83 17.39
C ALA A 102 1.07 -6.10 16.60
N ALA A 103 0.56 -5.12 15.84
CA ALA A 103 -0.62 -5.32 15.00
C ALA A 103 -0.37 -6.34 13.88
N THR A 104 0.83 -6.35 13.27
CA THR A 104 1.22 -7.34 12.27
C THR A 104 1.17 -8.76 12.83
N ARG A 105 1.62 -8.97 14.08
CA ARG A 105 1.53 -10.28 14.75
C ARG A 105 0.10 -10.75 14.96
N VAL A 106 -0.83 -9.83 15.22
CA VAL A 106 -2.27 -10.15 15.28
C VAL A 106 -2.77 -10.62 13.91
N LEU A 107 -2.45 -9.89 12.84
CA LEU A 107 -2.84 -10.27 11.47
C LEU A 107 -2.22 -11.61 11.05
N GLU A 108 -0.95 -11.84 11.37
CA GLU A 108 -0.27 -13.12 11.14
C GLU A 108 -0.95 -14.26 11.90
N TRP A 109 -1.31 -14.03 13.16
CA TRP A 109 -2.02 -15.03 13.95
C TRP A 109 -3.37 -15.35 13.33
N SER A 110 -4.17 -14.34 12.97
CA SER A 110 -5.45 -14.53 12.27
C SER A 110 -5.26 -15.34 11.00
N ALA A 111 -4.33 -14.95 10.14
CA ALA A 111 -4.10 -15.60 8.86
C ALA A 111 -3.55 -17.03 9.00
N ALA A 112 -2.97 -17.39 10.14
CA ALA A 112 -2.47 -18.74 10.43
C ALA A 112 -3.52 -19.65 11.12
N HIS A 113 -4.54 -19.09 11.77
CA HIS A 113 -5.48 -19.84 12.60
C HIS A 113 -6.94 -19.75 12.14
N LEU A 114 -7.25 -18.84 11.22
CA LEU A 114 -8.58 -18.63 10.66
C LEU A 114 -8.58 -18.97 9.17
N SER A 115 -9.52 -19.80 8.74
CA SER A 115 -9.76 -20.08 7.32
C SER A 115 -11.10 -19.52 6.85
N VAL A 116 -11.13 -19.04 5.61
CA VAL A 116 -12.39 -18.70 4.94
C VAL A 116 -13.11 -19.97 4.51
N ASP A 117 -14.39 -20.06 4.85
CA ASP A 117 -15.32 -21.10 4.43
C ASP A 117 -16.64 -20.43 4.02
N ASP A 118 -16.84 -20.26 2.71
CA ASP A 118 -18.02 -19.57 2.16
C ASP A 118 -19.32 -20.34 2.42
N SER A 119 -19.22 -21.63 2.71
CA SER A 119 -20.35 -22.50 3.06
C SER A 119 -20.71 -22.48 4.54
N ASP A 120 -19.96 -21.75 5.37
CA ASP A 120 -20.18 -21.73 6.82
C ASP A 120 -21.46 -20.95 7.19
N MET A 121 -22.48 -21.71 7.55
CA MET A 121 -23.79 -21.21 7.98
C MET A 121 -23.87 -20.93 9.49
N ALA A 122 -22.81 -21.19 10.27
CA ALA A 122 -22.81 -20.92 11.71
C ALA A 122 -22.71 -19.41 12.02
N ALA A 123 -22.81 -19.06 13.30
CA ALA A 123 -22.63 -17.68 13.74
C ALA A 123 -21.25 -17.13 13.33
N GLN A 124 -21.26 -15.89 12.83
CA GLN A 124 -20.11 -15.17 12.27
C GLN A 124 -19.60 -14.05 13.20
N ASP A 125 -19.99 -14.08 14.48
CA ASP A 125 -19.40 -13.23 15.50
C ASP A 125 -17.97 -13.68 15.83
N ALA A 126 -17.16 -12.76 16.38
CA ALA A 126 -15.76 -13.01 16.66
C ALA A 126 -15.52 -14.23 17.58
N VAL A 127 -16.33 -14.40 18.62
CA VAL A 127 -16.15 -15.48 19.61
C VAL A 127 -16.41 -16.84 18.95
N SER A 128 -17.50 -16.96 18.20
CA SER A 128 -17.87 -18.18 17.48
C SER A 128 -16.82 -18.57 16.44
N VAL A 129 -16.31 -17.62 15.66
CA VAL A 129 -15.31 -17.86 14.62
C VAL A 129 -13.96 -18.25 15.22
N LEU A 130 -13.50 -17.55 16.26
CA LEU A 130 -12.23 -17.88 16.94
C LEU A 130 -12.27 -19.27 17.58
N LYS A 131 -13.40 -19.66 18.18
CA LYS A 131 -13.58 -21.00 18.75
C LYS A 131 -13.52 -22.09 17.68
N ARG A 132 -14.05 -21.81 16.48
CA ARG A 132 -14.17 -22.78 15.39
C ARG A 132 -12.97 -22.80 14.44
N GLY A 133 -12.18 -21.72 14.40
CA GLY A 133 -11.04 -21.55 13.50
C GLY A 133 -11.41 -21.29 12.03
N ARG A 134 -12.69 -21.06 11.73
CA ARG A 134 -13.16 -20.77 10.37
C ARG A 134 -14.46 -19.96 10.37
N GLY A 135 -14.71 -19.26 9.28
CA GLY A 135 -15.92 -18.48 9.02
C GLY A 135 -15.94 -17.98 7.59
N ARG A 136 -17.03 -17.32 7.18
CA ARG A 136 -17.06 -16.55 5.93
C ARG A 136 -16.10 -15.36 6.04
N CYS A 137 -15.87 -14.64 4.92
CA CYS A 137 -15.06 -13.42 4.93
C CYS A 137 -15.48 -12.44 6.04
N SER A 138 -16.78 -12.30 6.29
CA SER A 138 -17.33 -11.48 7.38
C SER A 138 -16.92 -11.97 8.77
N GLY A 139 -16.99 -13.28 9.02
CA GLY A 139 -16.57 -13.87 10.28
C GLY A 139 -15.07 -13.72 10.54
N VAL A 140 -14.23 -13.94 9.52
CA VAL A 140 -12.78 -13.76 9.62
C VAL A 140 -12.40 -12.29 9.87
N ALA A 141 -13.08 -11.35 9.20
CA ALA A 141 -12.89 -9.93 9.45
C ALA A 141 -13.33 -9.53 10.87
N ASN A 142 -14.50 -9.98 11.32
CA ASN A 142 -15.00 -9.73 12.68
C ASN A 142 -14.03 -10.26 13.75
N ALA A 143 -13.58 -11.52 13.60
CA ALA A 143 -12.60 -12.12 14.51
C ALA A 143 -11.27 -11.37 14.51
N THR A 144 -10.78 -10.95 13.34
CA THR A 144 -9.50 -10.21 13.24
C THR A 144 -9.59 -8.82 13.86
N ALA A 145 -10.68 -8.08 13.61
CA ALA A 145 -10.91 -6.78 14.25
C ALA A 145 -11.02 -6.92 15.78
N ALA A 146 -11.69 -7.96 16.27
CA ALA A 146 -11.78 -8.26 17.70
C ALA A 146 -10.42 -8.50 18.36
N LEU A 147 -9.54 -9.25 17.69
CA LEU A 147 -8.18 -9.46 18.19
C LEU A 147 -7.36 -8.17 18.21
N LEU A 148 -7.50 -7.30 17.20
CA LEU A 148 -6.82 -6.00 17.18
C LEU A 148 -7.32 -5.08 18.31
N LEU A 149 -8.64 -5.00 18.50
CA LEU A 149 -9.26 -4.23 19.60
C LEU A 149 -8.79 -4.73 20.97
N ALA A 150 -8.79 -6.05 21.19
CA ALA A 150 -8.31 -6.65 22.44
C ALA A 150 -6.78 -6.50 22.64
N ALA A 151 -6.02 -6.28 21.57
CA ALA A 151 -4.61 -5.92 21.61
C ALA A 151 -4.35 -4.42 21.82
N GLY A 152 -5.40 -3.61 21.98
CA GLY A 152 -5.31 -2.18 22.28
C GLY A 152 -5.28 -1.25 21.06
N PHE A 153 -5.59 -1.77 19.86
CA PHE A 153 -5.67 -0.97 18.64
C PHE A 153 -7.09 -0.47 18.37
N GLU A 154 -7.23 0.69 17.74
CA GLU A 154 -8.49 1.05 17.09
C GLU A 154 -8.62 0.23 15.80
N ALA A 155 -9.62 -0.64 15.72
CA ALA A 155 -9.88 -1.45 14.52
C ALA A 155 -11.38 -1.54 14.22
N VAL A 156 -11.69 -1.59 12.94
CA VAL A 156 -13.06 -1.66 12.42
C VAL A 156 -13.13 -2.65 11.27
N THR A 157 -14.32 -3.18 11.01
CA THR A 157 -14.59 -3.95 9.79
C THR A 157 -15.14 -3.04 8.71
N MET A 158 -14.63 -3.20 7.49
CA MET A 158 -15.11 -2.53 6.29
C MET A 158 -16.01 -3.49 5.52
N SER A 159 -17.23 -3.06 5.18
CA SER A 159 -18.12 -3.83 4.31
C SER A 159 -18.09 -3.29 2.89
N GLY A 160 -18.26 -4.16 1.91
CA GLY A 160 -18.29 -3.75 0.52
C GLY A 160 -18.30 -4.92 -0.46
N LEU A 161 -17.58 -4.75 -1.56
CA LEU A 161 -17.46 -5.75 -2.61
C LEU A 161 -16.01 -6.10 -2.88
N LEU A 162 -15.79 -7.35 -3.26
CA LEU A 162 -14.61 -7.76 -4.02
C LEU A 162 -15.04 -7.93 -5.49
N VAL A 163 -14.58 -7.03 -6.35
CA VAL A 163 -14.92 -7.04 -7.78
C VAL A 163 -13.91 -7.94 -8.51
N THR A 164 -14.39 -9.00 -9.16
CA THR A 164 -13.59 -9.95 -9.93
C THR A 164 -13.98 -9.89 -11.42
N ASP A 165 -13.21 -10.56 -12.27
CA ASP A 165 -13.56 -10.67 -13.70
C ASP A 165 -14.87 -11.45 -13.91
N SER A 166 -15.24 -12.31 -12.96
CA SER A 166 -16.50 -13.06 -12.95
C SER A 166 -17.69 -12.31 -12.32
N GLY A 167 -17.47 -11.10 -11.79
CA GLY A 167 -18.50 -10.30 -11.14
C GLY A 167 -18.10 -9.80 -9.75
N ALA A 168 -19.02 -9.12 -9.07
CA ALA A 168 -18.80 -8.58 -7.73
C ALA A 168 -19.43 -9.48 -6.66
N ILE A 169 -18.66 -9.78 -5.61
CA ILE A 169 -19.14 -10.56 -4.47
C ILE A 169 -19.15 -9.68 -3.21
N PRO A 170 -20.18 -9.77 -2.35
CA PRO A 170 -20.13 -9.17 -1.03
C PRO A 170 -18.89 -9.62 -0.27
N HIS A 171 -18.15 -8.66 0.27
CA HIS A 171 -16.89 -8.92 0.95
C HIS A 171 -16.72 -8.03 2.17
N ARG A 172 -15.96 -8.52 3.15
CA ARG A 172 -15.63 -7.78 4.36
C ARG A 172 -14.15 -7.94 4.68
N TRP A 173 -13.50 -6.84 5.02
CA TRP A 173 -12.10 -6.79 5.44
C TRP A 173 -11.97 -5.88 6.68
N ILE A 174 -10.75 -5.59 7.12
CA ILE A 174 -10.52 -4.75 8.30
C ILE A 174 -9.79 -3.46 7.95
N ALA A 175 -9.93 -2.46 8.81
CA ALA A 175 -9.04 -1.32 8.90
C ALA A 175 -8.56 -1.18 10.33
N CYS A 176 -7.27 -0.88 10.52
CA CYS A 176 -6.66 -0.66 11.82
C CYS A 176 -5.96 0.70 11.83
N ARG A 177 -6.10 1.45 12.91
CA ARG A 177 -5.40 2.72 13.08
C ARG A 177 -4.02 2.48 13.66
N LEU A 178 -2.99 2.86 12.91
CA LEU A 178 -1.60 2.78 13.34
C LEU A 178 -1.08 4.18 13.73
N PRO A 179 -0.27 4.30 14.80
CA PRO A 179 0.38 5.56 15.16
C PRO A 179 1.19 6.13 13.99
N GLY A 180 1.01 7.42 13.71
CA GLY A 180 1.71 8.14 12.62
C GLY A 180 1.24 7.82 11.20
N ALA A 181 0.51 6.72 10.98
CA ALA A 181 0.05 6.30 9.66
C ALA A 181 -1.47 6.50 9.44
N GLY A 182 -2.26 6.62 10.50
CA GLY A 182 -3.72 6.71 10.40
C GLY A 182 -4.36 5.34 10.14
N TRP A 183 -5.49 5.32 9.45
CA TRP A 183 -6.19 4.07 9.12
C TRP A 183 -5.48 3.33 7.99
N VAL A 184 -5.19 2.05 8.20
CA VAL A 184 -4.58 1.15 7.21
C VAL A 184 -5.51 -0.02 6.99
N HIS A 185 -5.89 -0.25 5.75
CA HIS A 185 -6.75 -1.38 5.37
C HIS A 185 -5.93 -2.66 5.29
N SER A 186 -6.54 -3.79 5.64
CA SER A 186 -5.98 -5.11 5.39
C SER A 186 -7.11 -6.10 5.11
N ASP A 187 -6.93 -6.90 4.07
CA ASP A 187 -7.68 -8.13 3.86
C ASP A 187 -6.80 -9.33 4.24
N PRO A 188 -7.01 -9.97 5.41
CA PRO A 188 -6.21 -11.10 5.88
C PRO A 188 -6.25 -12.32 4.94
N THR A 189 -7.24 -12.39 4.04
CA THR A 189 -7.36 -13.46 3.05
C THR A 189 -6.37 -13.28 1.89
N LEU A 190 -5.93 -12.03 1.66
CA LEU A 190 -5.04 -11.65 0.57
C LEU A 190 -3.59 -11.44 1.02
N GLY A 191 -3.39 -10.72 2.13
CA GLY A 191 -2.07 -10.33 2.60
C GLY A 191 -2.12 -9.49 3.89
N LEU A 192 -0.95 -9.06 4.35
CA LEU A 192 -0.80 -8.28 5.57
C LEU A 192 -0.68 -6.80 5.20
N TRP A 193 -1.61 -5.98 5.66
CA TRP A 193 -1.70 -4.54 5.34
C TRP A 193 -1.92 -4.24 3.85
N THR A 194 -2.68 -5.10 3.19
CA THR A 194 -2.94 -5.00 1.75
C THR A 194 -4.42 -5.10 1.46
N VAL A 195 -4.87 -4.23 0.55
CA VAL A 195 -6.11 -4.34 -0.22
C VAL A 195 -5.78 -3.98 -1.66
N THR A 196 -6.69 -4.27 -2.58
CA THR A 196 -6.53 -3.98 -4.03
C THR A 196 -7.51 -2.93 -4.51
N THR A 197 -7.31 -2.50 -5.75
CA THR A 197 -8.31 -1.71 -6.49
C THR A 197 -9.64 -2.45 -6.68
N SER A 198 -9.66 -3.77 -6.45
CA SER A 198 -10.88 -4.59 -6.50
C SER A 198 -11.76 -4.49 -5.25
N HIS A 199 -11.29 -3.84 -4.18
CA HIS A 199 -12.09 -3.62 -2.98
C HIS A 199 -12.91 -2.34 -3.11
N VAL A 200 -14.24 -2.46 -3.16
CA VAL A 200 -15.16 -1.30 -3.25
C VAL A 200 -15.91 -1.17 -1.93
N ALA A 201 -15.69 -0.07 -1.20
CA ALA A 201 -16.24 0.17 0.13
C ALA A 201 -17.68 0.72 0.12
N PHE A 202 -18.48 0.25 1.07
CA PHE A 202 -19.85 0.69 1.35
C PHE A 202 -19.97 1.14 2.81
N ALA A 203 -20.95 2.00 3.11
CA ALA A 203 -21.21 2.42 4.49
C ALA A 203 -21.74 1.27 5.35
N ASP A 204 -22.56 0.40 4.75
CA ASP A 204 -23.27 -0.67 5.42
C ASP A 204 -22.94 -2.04 4.82
N THR A 205 -23.43 -3.09 5.48
CA THR A 205 -23.27 -4.45 4.98
C THR A 205 -24.02 -4.62 3.66
N VAL A 206 -23.27 -5.03 2.63
CA VAL A 206 -23.85 -5.43 1.35
C VAL A 206 -24.34 -6.87 1.48
N VAL A 207 -25.65 -7.08 1.34
CA VAL A 207 -26.26 -8.42 1.45
C VAL A 207 -26.45 -9.03 0.07
N ASP A 208 -26.93 -8.22 -0.88
CA ASP A 208 -27.12 -8.61 -2.28
C ASP A 208 -26.02 -8.03 -3.16
N ALA A 209 -25.52 -8.82 -4.11
CA ALA A 209 -24.51 -8.34 -5.06
C ALA A 209 -25.14 -7.27 -5.98
N PRO A 210 -24.66 -6.02 -5.95
CA PRO A 210 -25.17 -4.97 -6.82
C PRO A 210 -24.67 -5.16 -8.25
N GLU A 211 -25.28 -4.44 -9.19
CA GLU A 211 -24.78 -4.37 -10.56
C GLU A 211 -23.49 -3.55 -10.59
N VAL A 212 -22.40 -4.17 -11.06
CA VAL A 212 -21.09 -3.54 -11.20
C VAL A 212 -20.58 -3.76 -12.62
N ARG A 213 -20.24 -2.66 -13.30
CA ARG A 213 -19.54 -2.68 -14.59
C ARG A 213 -18.14 -2.11 -14.43
N ILE A 214 -17.12 -2.90 -14.80
CA ILE A 214 -15.73 -2.45 -14.83
C ILE A 214 -15.56 -1.49 -16.01
N LEU A 215 -15.14 -0.25 -15.74
CA LEU A 215 -14.83 0.75 -16.77
C LEU A 215 -13.35 0.66 -17.14
N THR A 216 -12.49 0.69 -16.12
CA THR A 216 -11.05 0.52 -16.23
C THR A 216 -10.53 -0.22 -15.01
N ARG A 217 -9.47 -1.01 -15.17
CA ARG A 217 -8.78 -1.67 -14.07
C ARG A 217 -7.32 -1.87 -14.43
N GLY A 218 -6.43 -1.22 -13.70
CA GLY A 218 -5.00 -1.55 -13.70
C GLY A 218 -4.76 -2.87 -12.98
N GLY A 219 -3.67 -3.57 -13.33
CA GLY A 219 -3.28 -4.78 -12.61
C GLY A 219 -2.77 -4.44 -11.21
N ASP A 220 -3.25 -5.15 -10.18
CA ASP A 220 -2.73 -4.99 -8.82
C ASP A 220 -1.36 -5.68 -8.68
N GLN A 221 -0.36 -4.98 -8.12
CA GLN A 221 1.00 -5.51 -7.98
C GLN A 221 1.29 -6.15 -6.62
N ILE A 222 0.29 -6.72 -5.95
CA ILE A 222 0.47 -7.38 -4.65
C ILE A 222 1.52 -8.49 -4.69
N ALA A 223 1.65 -9.19 -5.83
CA ALA A 223 2.66 -10.23 -6.01
C ALA A 223 4.11 -9.72 -5.88
N ALA A 224 4.34 -8.43 -6.09
CA ALA A 224 5.65 -7.80 -5.94
C ALA A 224 6.01 -7.39 -4.50
N LEU A 225 5.03 -7.37 -3.60
CA LEU A 225 5.28 -7.04 -2.21
C LEU A 225 6.18 -8.09 -1.53
N PRO A 226 6.95 -7.67 -0.51
CA PRO A 226 7.77 -8.60 0.24
C PRO A 226 6.97 -9.72 0.90
N ARG A 227 7.67 -10.84 1.03
CA ARG A 227 7.39 -12.09 1.77
C ARG A 227 7.40 -12.01 3.30
N ARG A 228 6.30 -12.22 4.04
CA ARG A 228 6.37 -12.60 5.47
C ARG A 228 5.52 -13.84 5.75
N ALA A 229 6.16 -14.91 6.22
CA ALA A 229 5.54 -16.24 6.36
C ALA A 229 4.81 -16.71 5.07
N GLY A 230 5.38 -16.42 3.90
CA GLY A 230 4.81 -16.77 2.59
C GLY A 230 3.69 -15.85 2.10
N ARG A 231 3.24 -14.87 2.89
CA ARG A 231 2.17 -13.93 2.55
C ARG A 231 2.72 -12.56 2.15
N PRO A 232 2.15 -11.91 1.11
CA PRO A 232 2.47 -10.53 0.79
C PRO A 232 2.26 -9.63 2.00
N ILE A 233 3.21 -8.72 2.25
CA ILE A 233 3.11 -7.73 3.32
C ILE A 233 3.50 -6.34 2.81
N ARG A 234 2.69 -5.33 3.14
CA ARG A 234 3.09 -3.93 2.98
C ARG A 234 3.98 -3.53 4.17
N PRO A 235 5.25 -3.18 3.95
CA PRO A 235 6.18 -2.90 5.05
C PRO A 235 5.84 -1.56 5.73
N ASN A 236 6.20 -1.42 7.01
CA ASN A 236 6.08 -0.12 7.68
C ASN A 236 7.09 0.89 7.15
N VAL A 237 8.34 0.45 7.05
CA VAL A 237 9.49 1.27 6.66
C VAL A 237 9.96 0.90 5.26
N GLY A 238 10.20 1.92 4.46
CA GLY A 238 10.85 1.77 3.16
C GLY A 238 12.34 1.60 3.27
N SER A 239 12.97 1.38 2.13
CA SER A 239 14.40 1.52 1.95
C SER A 239 14.71 2.88 1.36
N GLU A 240 15.94 3.34 1.54
CA GLU A 240 16.44 4.55 0.89
C GLU A 240 17.67 4.22 0.04
N LEU A 241 17.85 4.98 -1.04
CA LEU A 241 19.05 4.95 -1.87
C LEU A 241 19.50 6.38 -2.15
N VAL A 242 20.76 6.67 -1.85
CA VAL A 242 21.43 7.92 -2.22
C VAL A 242 22.48 7.61 -3.27
N CYS A 243 22.35 8.24 -4.43
CA CYS A 243 23.32 8.18 -5.51
C CYS A 243 24.14 9.47 -5.52
N ARG A 244 25.45 9.37 -5.28
CA ARG A 244 26.37 10.51 -5.29
C ARG A 244 27.23 10.48 -6.53
N VAL A 245 27.46 11.63 -7.17
CA VAL A 245 28.38 11.74 -8.29
C VAL A 245 29.73 12.30 -7.85
N VAL A 246 30.80 11.66 -8.30
CA VAL A 246 32.17 12.20 -8.24
C VAL A 246 32.51 12.69 -9.64
N ARG A 247 32.89 13.96 -9.74
CA ARG A 247 33.21 14.63 -11.01
C ARG A 247 34.70 14.70 -11.20
N ASP A 248 35.18 14.25 -12.36
CA ASP A 248 36.56 14.47 -12.80
C ASP A 248 36.58 15.57 -13.89
N GLY A 249 36.32 16.82 -13.46
CA GLY A 249 36.55 18.01 -14.29
C GLY A 249 35.45 18.46 -15.28
N GLY A 250 34.19 18.04 -15.14
CA GLY A 250 33.08 18.49 -16.01
C GLY A 250 31.72 18.76 -15.32
N GLU A 251 30.86 19.57 -15.96
CA GLU A 251 29.49 19.94 -15.51
C GLU A 251 28.38 19.00 -16.01
N ALA A 252 28.68 17.76 -16.42
CA ALA A 252 27.67 16.87 -16.96
C ALA A 252 26.56 16.59 -15.90
N ALA A 253 25.34 17.04 -16.18
CA ALA A 253 24.17 16.65 -15.42
C ALA A 253 23.92 15.15 -15.62
N ALA A 254 23.75 14.42 -14.52
CA ALA A 254 23.44 13.01 -14.56
C ALA A 254 22.03 12.75 -14.01
N VAL A 255 21.35 11.74 -14.54
CA VAL A 255 20.04 11.29 -14.10
C VAL A 255 20.13 9.83 -13.69
N ALA A 256 19.81 9.54 -12.44
CA ALA A 256 19.60 8.18 -11.97
C ALA A 256 18.16 7.77 -12.25
N VAL A 257 17.98 6.59 -12.85
CA VAL A 257 16.71 5.91 -13.07
C VAL A 257 16.75 4.61 -12.28
N LEU A 258 15.81 4.45 -11.35
CA LEU A 258 15.72 3.28 -10.48
C LEU A 258 14.42 2.53 -10.79
N SER A 259 14.52 1.29 -11.24
CA SER A 259 13.37 0.47 -11.66
C SER A 259 13.22 -0.79 -10.81
N GLY A 260 12.01 -1.02 -10.30
CA GLY A 260 11.61 -2.17 -9.50
C GLY A 260 11.19 -3.35 -10.36
N VAL A 261 11.05 -4.53 -9.73
CA VAL A 261 10.59 -5.77 -10.40
C VAL A 261 9.12 -5.71 -10.84
N ASP A 262 8.39 -4.76 -10.30
CA ASP A 262 6.97 -4.51 -10.50
C ASP A 262 6.71 -3.45 -11.59
N GLY A 263 7.78 -2.91 -12.20
CA GLY A 263 7.69 -1.85 -13.19
C GLY A 263 7.65 -0.45 -12.57
N GLU A 264 7.67 -0.32 -11.23
CA GLU A 264 7.85 0.97 -10.58
C GLU A 264 9.16 1.60 -11.07
N THR A 265 9.12 2.89 -11.43
CA THR A 265 10.31 3.61 -11.92
C THR A 265 10.39 4.98 -11.29
N HIS A 266 11.52 5.24 -10.65
CA HIS A 266 11.86 6.53 -10.06
C HIS A 266 12.97 7.19 -10.85
N ARG A 267 13.00 8.53 -10.85
CA ARG A 267 14.07 9.31 -11.47
C ARG A 267 14.55 10.39 -10.52
N ALA A 268 15.87 10.58 -10.45
CA ALA A 268 16.49 11.64 -9.67
C ALA A 268 17.62 12.29 -10.48
N VAL A 269 17.63 13.62 -10.54
CA VAL A 269 18.78 14.37 -11.08
C VAL A 269 19.88 14.35 -10.02
N LEU A 270 21.12 14.06 -10.43
CA LEU A 270 22.28 13.96 -9.56
C LEU A 270 23.06 15.28 -9.57
N SER A 271 22.95 16.08 -8.51
CA SER A 271 23.69 17.34 -8.39
C SER A 271 23.85 17.82 -6.94
N PRO A 272 24.91 17.43 -6.20
CA PRO A 272 25.86 16.35 -6.47
C PRO A 272 25.34 14.96 -6.08
N GLU A 273 24.14 14.90 -5.50
CA GLU A 273 23.48 13.66 -5.13
C GLU A 273 22.02 13.66 -5.59
N GLY A 274 21.47 12.46 -5.77
CA GLY A 274 20.04 12.23 -5.94
C GLY A 274 19.59 11.18 -4.94
N ARG A 275 18.41 11.38 -4.37
CA ARG A 275 17.87 10.52 -3.33
C ARG A 275 16.57 9.87 -3.79
N PHE A 276 16.47 8.58 -3.53
CA PHE A 276 15.26 7.78 -3.64
C PHE A 276 14.85 7.38 -2.23
N SER A 277 13.61 7.68 -1.85
CA SER A 277 13.09 7.42 -0.50
C SER A 277 11.84 6.57 -0.60
N ALA A 278 11.45 5.94 0.51
CA ALA A 278 10.23 5.15 0.61
C ALA A 278 10.13 3.99 -0.41
N LEU A 279 11.28 3.43 -0.80
CA LEU A 279 11.32 2.33 -1.75
C LEU A 279 10.84 1.04 -1.10
N LEU A 280 10.12 0.22 -1.86
CA LEU A 280 9.82 -1.14 -1.42
C LEU A 280 11.12 -1.96 -1.28
N PRO A 281 11.28 -2.74 -0.19
CA PRO A 281 12.37 -3.69 -0.07
C PRO A 281 12.31 -4.74 -1.18
N GLY A 282 13.46 -5.07 -1.78
CA GLY A 282 13.49 -6.01 -2.90
C GLY A 282 14.63 -5.74 -3.87
N ARG A 283 14.52 -6.34 -5.06
CA ARG A 283 15.49 -6.16 -6.14
C ARG A 283 15.15 -4.93 -6.95
N TRP A 284 16.17 -4.12 -7.24
CA TRP A 284 16.07 -2.91 -8.02
C TRP A 284 17.17 -2.86 -9.07
N ARG A 285 16.88 -2.28 -10.23
CA ARG A 285 17.90 -1.95 -11.23
C ARG A 285 18.10 -0.45 -11.25
N LEU A 286 19.32 -0.01 -11.00
CA LEU A 286 19.72 1.37 -11.17
C LEU A 286 20.43 1.53 -12.51
N VAL A 287 20.02 2.53 -13.27
CA VAL A 287 20.73 3.02 -14.45
C VAL A 287 21.05 4.50 -14.25
N VAL A 288 22.29 4.92 -14.43
CA VAL A 288 22.67 6.34 -14.39
C VAL A 288 23.09 6.78 -15.77
N LEU A 289 22.48 7.87 -16.22
CA LEU A 289 22.69 8.50 -17.52
C LEU A 289 23.44 9.82 -17.34
N ALA A 290 24.49 10.04 -18.11
CA ALA A 290 25.14 11.34 -18.26
C ALA A 290 25.00 11.78 -19.72
N GLY A 291 24.08 12.72 -19.99
CA GLY A 291 23.54 12.91 -21.34
C GLY A 291 22.87 11.63 -21.86
N ASP A 292 23.26 11.18 -23.05
CA ASP A 292 22.72 9.95 -23.67
C ASP A 292 23.52 8.68 -23.32
N ARG A 293 24.55 8.80 -22.47
CA ARG A 293 25.45 7.69 -22.14
C ARG A 293 25.10 7.07 -20.80
N VAL A 294 24.93 5.75 -20.77
CA VAL A 294 24.86 4.98 -19.53
C VAL A 294 26.25 4.95 -18.89
N VAL A 295 26.37 5.44 -17.66
CA VAL A 295 27.63 5.46 -16.89
C VAL A 295 27.61 4.48 -15.71
N GLU A 296 26.43 4.04 -15.28
CA GLU A 296 26.26 2.97 -14.30
C GLU A 296 25.02 2.16 -14.67
N ASP A 297 25.11 0.83 -14.55
CA ASP A 297 23.98 -0.10 -14.64
C ASP A 297 24.20 -1.23 -13.63
N ARG A 298 23.38 -1.25 -12.58
CA ARG A 298 23.60 -2.11 -11.40
C ARG A 298 22.31 -2.67 -10.86
N GLN A 299 22.37 -3.94 -10.44
CA GLN A 299 21.32 -4.53 -9.61
C GLN A 299 21.62 -4.33 -8.12
N LEU A 300 20.60 -3.91 -7.38
CA LEU A 300 20.63 -3.65 -5.95
C LEU A 300 19.60 -4.53 -5.25
N VAL A 301 19.88 -4.92 -4.01
CA VAL A 301 18.89 -5.53 -3.11
C VAL A 301 18.72 -4.59 -1.93
N LEU A 302 17.58 -3.92 -1.86
CA LEU A 302 17.26 -2.99 -0.80
C LEU A 302 16.52 -3.72 0.33
N ARG A 303 16.87 -3.42 1.58
CA ARG A 303 16.27 -4.03 2.77
C ARG A 303 15.47 -2.99 3.57
N PRO A 304 14.43 -3.43 4.30
CA PRO A 304 13.56 -2.52 5.03
C PRO A 304 14.35 -1.66 6.02
N GLY A 305 14.15 -0.34 5.98
CA GLY A 305 14.78 0.63 6.88
C GLY A 305 16.26 0.91 6.59
N GLU A 306 16.88 0.27 5.59
CA GLU A 306 18.28 0.53 5.26
C GLU A 306 18.44 1.76 4.36
N LEU A 307 19.41 2.61 4.72
CA LEU A 307 19.94 3.66 3.86
C LEU A 307 21.10 3.10 3.03
N ASN A 308 20.87 2.96 1.74
CA ASN A 308 21.87 2.52 0.78
C ASN A 308 22.56 3.75 0.16
N SER A 309 23.86 3.64 -0.08
CA SER A 309 24.63 4.70 -0.71
C SER A 309 25.48 4.11 -1.81
N ILE A 310 25.49 4.78 -2.96
CA ILE A 310 26.41 4.47 -4.04
C ILE A 310 27.12 5.74 -4.51
N THR A 311 28.32 5.54 -5.02
CA THR A 311 29.11 6.58 -5.67
C THR A 311 29.25 6.22 -7.14
N VAL A 312 28.99 7.19 -8.00
CA VAL A 312 29.03 7.06 -9.47
C VAL A 312 30.10 8.01 -9.98
N GLU A 313 31.05 7.48 -10.72
CA GLU A 313 32.08 8.28 -11.38
C GLU A 313 31.55 8.78 -12.71
N LEU A 314 31.50 10.10 -12.89
CA LEU A 314 31.13 10.69 -14.17
C LEU A 314 32.39 10.83 -15.05
N PRO A 315 32.29 10.53 -16.36
CA PRO A 315 33.39 10.80 -17.26
C PRO A 315 33.75 12.28 -17.28
N ALA A 316 35.02 12.56 -17.54
CA ALA A 316 35.44 13.90 -17.93
C ALA A 316 34.60 14.37 -19.14
N ALA A 317 34.26 15.66 -19.15
CA ALA A 317 33.62 16.26 -20.31
C ALA A 317 34.55 16.08 -21.51
N VAL A 318 34.03 15.57 -22.63
CA VAL A 318 34.79 15.57 -23.89
C VAL A 318 35.08 17.04 -24.18
N PRO A 319 36.37 17.45 -24.30
CA PRO A 319 36.68 18.81 -24.68
C PRO A 319 35.95 19.09 -25.98
N ASN A 320 35.20 20.20 -26.05
CA ASN A 320 34.61 20.63 -27.31
C ASN A 320 35.77 20.81 -28.29
N GLY A 321 36.02 19.77 -29.11
CA GLY A 321 37.03 19.82 -30.14
C GLY A 321 36.67 21.00 -31.02
N GLU A 322 37.58 21.96 -31.12
CA GLU A 322 37.52 23.02 -32.12
C GLU A 322 37.22 22.34 -33.46
N LEU A 323 35.99 22.53 -33.96
CA LEU A 323 35.65 22.20 -35.32
C LEU A 323 36.58 23.06 -36.19
N GLY A 324 37.66 22.44 -36.65
CA GLY A 324 38.65 23.07 -37.51
C GLY A 324 37.95 23.74 -38.67
N SER A 325 38.07 25.07 -38.67
CA SER A 325 37.72 25.99 -39.76
C SER A 325 38.48 25.68 -41.03
#